data_AF-A0A2Z2N5Y5-F1
#
_entry.id   AF-A0A2Z2N5Y5-F1
#
_cell.length_a   1.000
_cell.length_b   1.000
_cell.length_c   1.000
_cell.angle_alpha   90.00
_cell.angle_beta   90.00
_cell.angle_gamma   90.00
#
_symmetry.space_group_name_H-M   'P 1'
#
loop_
_entity.id
_entity.type
_entity.pdbx_description
1 polymer ?
#
loop_
_entity_poly.entity_id
_entity_poly.type
_entity_poly.pdbx_seq_one_letter_code
_entity_poly.pdbx_strand_id
1 'polypeptide(L)' 'MSEEIKVIRESLARIERRLEVVEKMLEELLEQEEIYSLMKLSEDSLEEFFSDEPDIYSEKDLKVRYYEGKNSSR' A
#
# COMPACT_ATOMS: atom_id res chain seq x y z
N MET A 1 29.99 -22.23 37.49
CA MET A 1 30.88 -21.24 36.84
C MET A 1 31.05 -21.44 35.33
N SER A 2 31.74 -22.45 34.81
CA SER A 2 31.95 -22.60 33.35
C SER A 2 30.62 -22.79 32.57
N GLU A 3 29.73 -23.63 33.08
CA GLU A 3 28.46 -23.95 32.39
C GLU A 3 27.45 -22.79 32.44
N GLU A 4 27.38 -22.06 33.55
CA GLU A 4 26.51 -20.88 33.67
C GLU A 4 26.92 -19.77 32.70
N ILE A 5 28.23 -19.53 32.55
CA ILE A 5 28.75 -18.56 31.59
C ILE A 5 28.39 -18.98 30.15
N LYS A 6 28.44 -20.28 29.84
CA LYS A 6 28.06 -20.81 28.53
C LYS A 6 26.58 -20.58 28.23
N VAL A 7 25.69 -20.90 29.18
CA VAL A 7 24.24 -20.68 29.05
C VAL A 7 23.92 -19.19 28.87
N ILE A 8 24.58 -18.31 29.62
CA ILE A 8 24.41 -16.85 29.47
C ILE A 8 24.82 -16.40 28.07
N ARG A 9 25.96 -16.87 27.55
CA ARG A 9 26.42 -16.54 26.19
C ARG A 9 25.45 -17.02 25.11
N GLU A 10 24.94 -18.24 25.23
CA GLU A 10 23.95 -18.78 24.28
C GLU A 10 22.65 -17.98 24.32
N SER A 11 22.21 -17.56 25.52
CA SER A 11 21.04 -16.71 25.69
C SER A 11 21.24 -15.32 25.05
N LEU A 12 22.39 -14.69 25.27
CA LEU A 12 22.73 -13.39 24.65
C LEU A 12 22.73 -13.50 23.13
N ALA A 13 23.42 -14.49 22.56
CA ALA A 13 23.43 -14.72 21.11
C ALA A 13 22.04 -15.01 20.53
N ARG A 14 21.11 -15.56 21.33
CA ARG A 14 19.71 -15.75 20.92
C ARG A 14 18.93 -14.43 20.98
N ILE A 15 19.20 -13.59 21.97
CA ILE A 15 18.58 -12.26 22.09
C ILE A 15 19.04 -11.37 20.94
N GLU A 16 20.35 -11.32 20.66
CA GLU A 16 20.92 -10.54 19.55
C GLU A 16 20.28 -10.91 18.21
N ARG A 17 20.21 -12.21 17.87
CA ARG A 17 19.53 -12.67 16.65
C ARG A 17 18.06 -12.27 16.59
N ARG A 18 17.36 -12.23 17.72
CA ARG A 18 15.97 -11.78 17.76
C ARG A 18 15.86 -10.28 17.58
N LEU A 19 16.81 -9.50 18.11
CA LEU A 19 16.86 -8.06 17.91
C LEU A 19 17.13 -7.71 16.45
N GLU A 20 18.06 -8.40 15.77
CA GLU A 20 18.31 -8.22 14.33
C GLU A 20 17.06 -8.47 13.49
N VAL A 21 16.24 -9.46 13.85
CA VAL A 21 14.96 -9.71 13.16
C VAL A 21 13.97 -8.59 13.42
N VAL A 22 13.86 -8.11 14.66
CA VAL A 22 12.97 -7.00 15.02
C VAL A 22 13.38 -5.72 14.30
N GLU A 23 14.68 -5.43 14.23
CA GLU A 23 15.22 -4.26 13.52
C GLU A 23 14.82 -4.28 12.04
N LYS A 24 15.00 -5.40 11.35
CA LYS A 24 14.56 -5.56 9.95
C LYS A 24 13.05 -5.36 9.77
N MET A 25 12.25 -5.93 10.67
CA MET A 25 10.79 -5.75 10.61
C MET A 25 10.38 -4.28 10.81
N LEU A 26 11.11 -3.54 11.65
CA LEU A 26 10.86 -2.11 11.86
C LEU A 26 11.27 -1.30 10.62
N GLU A 27 12.39 -1.62 10.00
CA GLU A 27 12.82 -0.98 8.74
C GLU A 27 11.77 -1.19 7.63
N GLU A 28 11.28 -2.42 7.44
CA GLU A 28 10.24 -2.73 6.45
C GLU A 28 8.93 -1.99 6.73
N LEU A 29 8.53 -1.89 8.00
CA LEU A 29 7.32 -1.15 8.39
C LEU A 29 7.44 0.36 8.13
N LEU A 30 8.61 0.93 8.42
CA LEU A 30 8.88 2.35 8.16
C LEU A 30 8.84 2.66 6.66
N GLU A 31 9.46 1.82 5.83
CA GLU A 31 9.42 1.97 4.37
C GLU A 31 7.97 1.94 3.84
N GLN A 32 7.14 1.02 4.35
CA GLN A 32 5.74 0.93 3.96
C GLN A 32 4.93 2.17 4.39
N GLU A 33 5.16 2.69 5.59
CA GLU A 33 4.50 3.90 6.10
C GLU A 33 4.86 5.13 5.25
N GLU A 34 6.13 5.28 4.88
CA GLU A 34 6.60 6.37 4.02
C GLU A 34 5.94 6.32 2.63
N ILE A 35 5.89 5.14 2.00
CA ILE A 35 5.23 4.94 0.71
C ILE A 35 3.75 5.28 0.81
N TYR A 36 3.05 4.77 1.82
CA TYR A 36 1.64 5.05 2.02
C TYR A 36 1.38 6.54 2.22
N SER A 37 2.21 7.21 3.02
CA SER A 37 2.11 8.65 3.26
C SER A 37 2.27 9.46 1.98
N LEU A 38 3.24 9.10 1.12
CA LEU A 38 3.43 9.74 -0.19
C LEU A 38 2.25 9.49 -1.13
N MET A 39 1.72 8.27 -1.15
CA MET A 39 0.54 7.94 -1.94
C MET A 39 -0.68 8.75 -1.50
N LYS A 40 -0.89 8.88 -0.19
CA LYS A 40 -2.02 9.63 0.36
C LYS A 40 -1.93 11.12 0.04
N LEU A 41 -0.74 11.70 0.20
CA LEU A 41 -0.48 13.09 -0.20
C LEU A 41 -0.76 13.33 -1.69
N SER A 42 -0.37 12.38 -2.54
CA SER A 42 -0.61 12.46 -3.99
C SER A 42 -2.11 12.36 -4.32
N GLU A 43 -2.84 11.46 -3.64
CA GLU A 43 -4.29 11.34 -3.76
C GLU A 43 -4.99 12.65 -3.40
N ASP A 44 -4.67 13.23 -2.23
CA ASP A 44 -5.28 14.47 -1.76
C ASP A 44 -4.98 15.64 -2.72
N SER A 45 -3.75 15.72 -3.24
CA SER A 45 -3.37 16.74 -4.24
C SER A 45 -4.09 16.56 -5.58
N LEU A 46 -4.32 15.33 -6.03
CA LEU A 46 -5.07 15.06 -7.26
C LEU A 46 -6.55 15.36 -7.08
N GLU A 47 -7.13 14.99 -5.93
CA GLU A 47 -8.51 15.31 -5.60
C GLU A 47 -8.74 16.83 -5.62
N GLU A 48 -7.86 17.60 -4.99
CA GLU A 48 -7.91 19.07 -5.04
C GLU A 48 -7.78 19.58 -6.48
N PHE A 49 -6.83 19.07 -7.26
CA PHE A 49 -6.61 19.48 -8.64
C PHE A 49 -7.83 19.27 -9.54
N PHE A 50 -8.51 18.12 -9.40
CA PHE A 50 -9.69 17.77 -10.19
C PHE A 50 -10.99 18.36 -9.65
N SER A 51 -11.00 18.90 -8.41
CA SER A 51 -12.23 19.43 -7.78
C SER A 51 -12.86 20.60 -8.54
N ASP A 52 -12.04 21.38 -9.25
CA ASP A 52 -12.46 22.52 -10.07
C ASP A 52 -12.65 22.19 -11.55
N GLU A 53 -12.42 20.93 -11.97
CA GLU A 53 -12.59 20.54 -13.37
C GLU A 53 -14.08 20.46 -13.75
N PRO A 54 -14.51 21.17 -14.81
CA PRO A 54 -15.86 21.05 -15.31
C PRO A 54 -16.10 19.66 -15.90
N ASP A 55 -17.31 19.13 -15.74
CA ASP A 55 -17.74 17.91 -16.42
C ASP A 55 -17.88 18.19 -17.94
N ILE A 56 -16.78 17.98 -18.67
CA ILE A 56 -16.65 18.30 -20.10
C ILE A 56 -17.13 17.18 -21.02
N TYR A 57 -17.56 16.03 -20.48
CA TYR A 57 -18.09 14.92 -21.26
C TYR A 57 -19.50 14.56 -20.80
N SER A 58 -20.46 14.75 -21.68
CA SER A 58 -21.84 14.32 -21.46
C SER A 58 -22.13 12.99 -22.15
N GLU A 59 -23.21 12.32 -21.75
CA GLU A 59 -23.74 11.16 -22.50
C GLU A 59 -24.01 11.47 -23.99
N LYS A 60 -24.20 12.76 -24.33
CA LYS A 60 -24.41 13.21 -25.71
C LYS A 60 -23.14 13.15 -26.55
N ASP A 61 -21.97 13.16 -25.93
CA ASP A 61 -20.65 13.10 -26.58
C ASP A 61 -20.23 11.66 -26.91
N LEU A 62 -20.98 10.66 -26.40
CA LEU A 62 -20.74 9.25 -26.69
C LEU A 62 -21.02 8.95 -28.18
N LYS A 63 -19.94 8.69 -28.93
CA LYS A 63 -20.01 8.33 -30.36
C LYS A 63 -20.69 6.99 -30.64
N VAL A 64 -20.76 6.09 -29.66
CA VAL A 64 -21.33 4.75 -29.81
C VAL A 64 -22.24 4.46 -28.62
N ARG A 65 -23.49 4.12 -28.92
CA ARG A 65 -24.43 3.56 -27.94
C ARG A 65 -24.63 2.08 -28.26
N TYR A 66 -24.16 1.22 -27.36
CA TYR A 66 -24.48 -0.20 -27.40
C TYR A 66 -25.91 -0.37 -26.90
N TYR A 67 -26.85 -0.47 -27.82
CA TYR A 67 -28.18 -0.97 -27.48
C TYR A 67 -28.05 -2.48 -27.31
N GLU A 68 -28.26 -3.00 -26.10
CA GLU A 68 -28.47 -4.43 -25.91
C GLU A 68 -29.55 -4.87 -26.88
N GLY A 69 -29.19 -5.81 -27.76
CA GLY A 69 -30.06 -6.28 -28.81
C GLY A 69 -31.38 -6.72 -28.20
N LYS A 70 -32.47 -6.05 -28.58
CA LYS A 70 -33.76 -6.71 -28.58
C LYS A 70 -33.55 -7.97 -29.42
N ASN A 71 -33.56 -9.13 -28.76
CA ASN A 71 -33.77 -10.40 -29.42
C ASN A 71 -34.89 -10.18 -30.43
N SER A 72 -34.50 -10.18 -31.70
CA SER A 72 -35.41 -10.12 -32.84
C SER A 72 -36.26 -11.38 -32.77
N SER A 73 -37.37 -11.31 -32.04
CA SER A 73 -38.49 -12.21 -32.26
C SER A 73 -39.04 -11.91 -33.64
N ARG A 74 -38.57 -12.67 -34.62
CA ARG A 74 -39.30 -13.06 -35.82
C ARG A 74 -38.60 -14.23 -36.50
#